data_AF-A0A966KYS1-F1
#
_entry.id   AF-A0A966KYS1-F1
#
_cell.length_a   1.000
_cell.length_b   1.000
_cell.length_c   1.000
_cell.angle_alpha   90.00
_cell.angle_beta   90.00
_cell.angle_gamma   90.00
#
_symmetry.space_group_name_H-M   'P 1'
#
loop_
_entity.id
_entity.type
_entity.pdbx_description
1 polymer ?
#
loop_
_entity_poly.entity_id
_entity_poly.type
_entity_poly.pdbx_seq_one_letter_code
_entity_poly.pdbx_strand_id
1 'polypeptide(L)'
;RIAISTLKALFDPVLPYESIKIFNLAKGETHKVSEVIKTLAELGYKRVKEISETGEFAVKGDIIDIFTSKEEFPIRITFGIEGEIEQIRLFDLQTMKSFEKKEKISILPNTYYLFEKNDWKKFQNRIQEEIKKIDDEYIRDSILRDLQEIEKGSNFGINYYFKFFKNGRIMPFPTLIENIEEFTKIFVEPIERDKFLKETEEIYKR
;
A
#
# COMPACT_ATOMS: atom_id res chain seq x y z
N ARG A 1 -12.94 -4.14 -18.84
CA ARG A 1 -11.90 -4.66 -17.92
C ARG A 1 -12.54 -5.80 -17.12
N ILE A 2 -11.80 -6.85 -16.79
CA ILE A 2 -12.30 -7.96 -15.95
C ILE A 2 -11.46 -7.96 -14.68
N ALA A 3 -12.12 -7.95 -13.52
CA ALA A 3 -11.48 -8.10 -12.22
C ALA A 3 -11.98 -9.38 -11.57
N ILE A 4 -11.06 -10.21 -11.08
CA ILE A 4 -11.36 -11.44 -10.35
C ILE A 4 -10.96 -11.18 -8.90
N SER A 5 -11.87 -11.46 -7.96
CA SER A 5 -11.65 -11.17 -6.55
C SER A 5 -12.43 -12.13 -5.66
N THR A 6 -12.13 -12.12 -4.37
CA THR A 6 -12.95 -12.81 -3.37
C THR A 6 -14.13 -11.95 -2.95
N LEU A 7 -15.18 -12.58 -2.42
CA LEU A 7 -16.30 -11.84 -1.85
C LEU A 7 -15.83 -10.93 -0.71
N LYS A 8 -14.88 -11.36 0.11
CA LYS A 8 -14.31 -10.55 1.20
C LYS A 8 -13.70 -9.25 0.67
N ALA A 9 -12.85 -9.35 -0.35
CA ALA A 9 -12.17 -8.18 -0.90
C ALA A 9 -13.14 -7.14 -1.48
N LEU A 10 -14.31 -7.55 -1.97
CA LEU A 10 -15.36 -6.61 -2.41
C LEU A 10 -15.86 -5.69 -1.28
N PHE A 11 -15.81 -6.16 -0.03
CA PHE A 11 -16.25 -5.45 1.17
C PHE A 11 -15.10 -4.91 2.02
N ASP A 12 -13.84 -5.15 1.63
CA ASP A 12 -12.71 -4.55 2.33
C ASP A 12 -12.70 -3.03 2.05
N PRO A 13 -12.49 -2.20 3.08
CA PRO A 13 -12.29 -0.76 2.93
C PRO A 13 -11.19 -0.40 1.93
N VAL A 14 -11.47 0.55 1.04
CA VAL A 14 -10.49 1.14 0.13
C VAL A 14 -10.39 2.66 0.31
N LEU A 15 -9.26 3.24 -0.12
CA LEU A 15 -9.15 4.70 -0.17
C LEU A 15 -10.27 5.27 -1.06
N PRO A 16 -11.00 6.31 -0.62
CA PRO A 16 -11.97 6.99 -1.47
C PRO A 16 -11.23 7.59 -2.65
N TYR A 17 -11.82 7.51 -3.84
CA TYR A 17 -11.18 7.96 -5.08
C TYR A 17 -10.67 9.40 -4.96
N GLU A 18 -11.43 10.28 -4.32
CA GLU A 18 -11.10 11.70 -4.10
C GLU A 18 -9.91 11.90 -3.16
N SER A 19 -9.60 10.91 -2.32
CA SER A 19 -8.47 10.94 -1.40
C SER A 19 -7.20 10.31 -1.99
N ILE A 20 -7.28 9.67 -3.16
CA ILE A 20 -6.12 9.06 -3.81
C ILE A 20 -5.19 10.18 -4.31
N LYS A 21 -4.08 10.36 -3.59
CA LYS A 21 -3.00 11.25 -4.00
C LYS A 21 -2.04 10.51 -4.91
N ILE A 22 -2.08 10.84 -6.20
CA ILE A 22 -1.13 10.30 -7.19
C ILE A 22 0.09 11.22 -7.23
N PHE A 23 1.26 10.68 -6.89
CA PHE A 23 2.50 11.42 -7.01
C PHE A 23 3.11 11.19 -8.40
N ASN A 24 3.15 12.26 -9.20
CA ASN A 24 3.68 12.22 -10.55
C ASN A 24 5.08 12.82 -10.55
N LEU A 25 6.00 12.18 -11.27
CA LEU A 25 7.36 12.66 -11.48
C LEU A 25 7.66 12.57 -12.97
N ALA A 26 8.21 13.63 -13.54
CA ALA A 26 8.65 13.66 -14.93
C ALA A 26 10.11 14.08 -15.05
N LYS A 27 10.77 13.60 -16.10
CA LYS A 27 12.12 14.00 -16.45
C LYS A 27 12.19 15.51 -16.70
N GLY A 28 13.23 16.16 -16.19
CA GLY A 28 13.43 17.61 -16.26
C GLY A 28 12.68 18.40 -15.18
N GLU A 29 11.87 17.75 -14.33
CA GLU A 29 11.33 18.41 -13.14
C GLU A 29 12.37 18.46 -12.03
N THR A 30 12.37 19.54 -11.23
CA THR A 30 13.24 19.68 -10.07
C THR A 30 12.49 19.34 -8.80
N HIS A 31 12.96 18.31 -8.10
CA HIS A 31 12.45 17.90 -6.79
C HIS A 31 13.62 17.63 -5.86
N LYS A 32 13.59 18.13 -4.62
CA LYS A 32 14.61 17.71 -3.66
C LYS A 32 14.41 16.23 -3.35
N VAL A 33 15.49 15.45 -3.34
CA VAL A 33 15.48 14.04 -2.95
C VAL A 33 14.78 13.84 -1.60
N SER A 34 15.01 14.74 -0.63
CA SER A 34 14.35 14.71 0.67
C SER A 34 12.83 14.89 0.62
N GLU A 35 12.32 15.69 -0.33
CA GLU A 35 10.88 15.89 -0.55
C GLU A 35 10.27 14.62 -1.15
N VAL A 36 10.92 14.03 -2.14
CA VAL A 36 10.49 12.75 -2.75
C VAL A 36 10.44 11.64 -1.70
N ILE A 37 11.47 11.50 -0.86
CA ILE A 37 11.51 10.53 0.24
C ILE A 37 10.33 10.73 1.20
N LYS A 38 10.06 11.98 1.56
CA LYS A 38 8.96 12.32 2.47
C LYS A 38 7.60 11.97 1.86
N THR A 39 7.38 12.30 0.59
CA THR A 39 6.13 11.98 -0.12
C THR A 39 5.95 10.47 -0.28
N LEU A 40 7.00 9.70 -0.57
CA LEU A 40 6.92 8.24 -0.62
C LEU A 40 6.52 7.64 0.73
N ALA A 41 7.09 8.14 1.83
CA ALA A 41 6.69 7.71 3.18
C ALA A 41 5.23 8.07 3.48
N GLU A 42 4.79 9.29 3.11
CA GLU A 42 3.38 9.72 3.26
C GLU A 42 2.41 8.87 2.42
N LEU A 43 2.88 8.32 1.29
CA LEU A 43 2.13 7.39 0.45
C LEU A 43 2.16 5.93 0.97
N GLY A 44 2.80 5.66 2.10
CA GLY A 44 2.87 4.33 2.69
C GLY A 44 3.94 3.42 2.08
N TYR A 45 4.96 3.98 1.43
CA TYR A 45 6.11 3.20 0.98
C TYR A 45 7.14 3.02 2.10
N LYS A 46 7.68 1.82 2.20
CA LYS A 46 8.69 1.45 3.19
C LYS A 46 10.08 1.73 2.66
N ARG A 47 10.88 2.48 3.43
CA ARG A 47 12.30 2.69 3.11
C ARG A 47 13.11 1.46 3.50
N VAL A 48 13.83 0.89 2.53
CA VAL A 48 14.69 -0.28 2.70
C VAL A 48 16.09 -0.02 2.12
N LYS A 49 17.02 -0.93 2.38
CA LYS A 49 18.38 -0.86 1.80
C LYS A 49 18.36 -1.25 0.32
N GLU A 50 17.52 -2.22 -0.01
CA GLU A 50 17.35 -2.80 -1.33
C GLU A 50 15.91 -3.26 -1.45
N ILE A 51 15.29 -2.93 -2.58
CA ILE A 51 13.90 -3.26 -2.84
C ILE A 51 13.77 -4.72 -3.29
N SER A 52 12.67 -5.35 -2.91
CA SER A 52 12.37 -6.74 -3.26
C SER A 52 10.91 -6.94 -3.66
N GLU A 53 10.02 -6.09 -3.16
CA GLU A 53 8.58 -6.18 -3.41
C GLU A 53 7.94 -4.80 -3.62
N THR A 54 6.71 -4.79 -4.14
CA THR A 54 5.94 -3.56 -4.32
C THR A 54 5.67 -2.88 -2.98
N GLY A 55 5.71 -1.55 -2.97
CA GLY A 55 5.56 -0.76 -1.76
C GLY A 55 6.87 -0.40 -1.07
N GLU A 56 8.00 -0.82 -1.63
CA GLU A 56 9.32 -0.49 -1.11
C GLU A 56 10.02 0.59 -1.94
N PHE A 57 10.90 1.35 -1.28
CA PHE A 57 11.85 2.22 -1.95
C PHE A 57 13.23 2.20 -1.28
N ALA A 58 14.28 2.39 -2.06
CA ALA A 58 15.65 2.50 -1.59
C ALA A 58 16.30 3.79 -2.10
N VAL A 59 17.20 4.35 -1.30
CA VAL A 59 17.91 5.61 -1.63
C VAL A 59 19.41 5.35 -1.59
N LYS A 60 20.08 5.66 -2.70
CA LYS A 60 21.53 5.50 -2.88
C LYS A 60 22.10 6.79 -3.46
N GLY A 61 22.44 7.74 -2.58
CA GLY A 61 22.92 9.06 -3.00
C GLY A 61 21.84 9.85 -3.75
N ASP A 62 22.11 10.07 -5.03
CA ASP A 62 21.29 10.75 -6.03
C ASP A 62 20.34 9.80 -6.78
N ILE A 63 20.26 8.53 -6.37
CA ILE A 63 19.37 7.53 -6.96
C ILE A 63 18.27 7.16 -5.96
N ILE A 64 17.03 7.09 -6.45
CA ILE A 64 15.91 6.47 -5.75
C ILE A 64 15.36 5.33 -6.60
N ASP A 65 15.37 4.13 -6.02
CA ASP A 65 14.70 2.95 -6.56
C ASP A 65 13.34 2.81 -5.88
N ILE A 66 12.26 2.60 -6.64
CA ILE A 66 10.88 2.57 -6.14
C ILE A 66 10.15 1.43 -6.85
N PHE A 67 9.49 0.55 -6.10
CA PHE A 67 8.62 -0.46 -6.69
C PHE A 67 7.15 -0.13 -6.39
N THR A 68 6.44 0.41 -7.38
CA THR A 68 5.01 0.76 -7.25
C THR A 68 4.14 -0.33 -7.87
N SER A 69 2.94 -0.55 -7.31
CA SER A 69 1.95 -1.50 -7.85
C SER A 69 1.38 -1.11 -9.22
N LYS A 70 1.65 0.12 -9.70
CA LYS A 70 1.24 0.60 -11.02
C LYS A 70 2.11 0.05 -12.16
N GLU A 71 3.36 -0.30 -11.87
CA GLU A 71 4.32 -0.78 -12.88
C GLU A 71 4.67 -2.25 -12.61
N GLU A 72 4.92 -3.00 -13.68
CA GLU A 72 5.34 -4.41 -13.57
C GLU A 72 6.78 -4.54 -13.03
N PHE A 73 7.61 -3.53 -13.30
CA PHE A 73 9.02 -3.50 -12.91
C PHE A 73 9.31 -2.27 -12.04
N PRO A 74 10.28 -2.35 -11.11
CA PRO A 74 10.68 -1.19 -10.34
C PRO A 74 11.27 -0.08 -11.21
N ILE A 75 11.15 1.12 -10.67
CA ILE A 75 11.60 2.36 -11.29
C ILE A 75 12.87 2.82 -10.58
N ARG A 76 13.88 3.20 -11.36
CA ARG A 76 15.07 3.92 -10.92
C ARG A 76 14.99 5.36 -11.40
N ILE A 77 15.02 6.29 -10.45
CA ILE A 77 15.10 7.73 -10.69
C ILE A 77 16.51 8.18 -10.36
N THR A 78 17.19 8.84 -11.30
CA THR A 78 18.48 9.49 -11.10
C THR A 78 18.27 10.99 -11.07
N PHE A 79 18.73 11.61 -9.99
CA PHE A 79 18.70 13.05 -9.79
C PHE A 79 20.05 13.64 -10.17
N GLY A 80 20.02 14.77 -10.85
CA GLY A 80 21.20 15.59 -11.15
C GLY A 80 21.51 16.58 -10.04
N ILE A 81 22.37 17.52 -10.37
CA ILE A 81 22.70 18.66 -9.51
C ILE A 81 21.43 19.50 -9.28
N GLU A 82 21.28 20.06 -8.07
CA GLU A 82 20.11 20.86 -7.67
C GLU A 82 18.76 20.09 -7.65
N GLY A 83 18.76 18.78 -7.85
CA GLY A 83 17.58 17.92 -7.72
C GLY A 83 16.74 17.79 -9.00
N GLU A 84 17.29 18.13 -10.17
CA GLU A 84 16.64 17.82 -11.45
C GLU A 84 16.52 16.31 -11.66
N ILE A 85 15.39 15.82 -12.14
CA ILE A 85 15.24 14.42 -12.56
C ILE A 85 15.86 14.26 -13.95
N GLU A 86 17.10 13.77 -13.99
CA GLU A 86 17.81 13.54 -15.26
C GLU A 86 17.30 12.30 -15.99
N GLN A 87 16.92 11.27 -15.23
CA GLN A 87 16.58 9.98 -15.81
C GLN A 87 15.57 9.20 -14.98
N ILE A 88 14.61 8.61 -15.67
CA ILE A 88 13.68 7.63 -15.10
C ILE A 88 13.77 6.36 -15.94
N ARG A 89 13.99 5.21 -15.31
CA ARG A 89 14.07 3.92 -16.00
C ARG A 89 13.35 2.81 -15.26
N LEU A 90 12.83 1.84 -16.02
CA LEU A 90 12.49 0.54 -15.47
C LEU A 90 13.76 -0.33 -15.37
N PHE A 91 13.85 -1.15 -14.34
CA PHE A 91 14.94 -2.10 -14.16
C PHE A 91 14.46 -3.45 -13.65
N ASP A 92 15.22 -4.49 -13.97
CA ASP A 92 14.93 -5.86 -13.55
C ASP A 92 15.44 -6.10 -12.12
N LEU A 93 14.56 -6.60 -11.23
CA LEU A 93 14.89 -6.83 -9.81
C LEU A 93 16.01 -7.82 -9.57
N GLN A 94 16.16 -8.84 -10.43
CA GLN A 94 17.13 -9.91 -10.22
C GLN A 94 18.53 -9.47 -10.65
N THR A 95 18.62 -8.75 -11.75
CA THR A 95 19.89 -8.33 -12.36
C THR A 95 20.29 -6.91 -11.98
N MET A 96 19.36 -6.12 -11.44
CA MET A 96 19.50 -4.69 -11.11
C MET A 96 19.87 -3.81 -12.31
N LYS A 97 19.66 -4.30 -13.54
CA LYS A 97 19.97 -3.61 -14.78
C LYS A 97 18.74 -2.89 -15.33
N SER A 98 18.91 -1.60 -15.63
CA SER A 98 17.86 -0.81 -16.29
C SER A 98 17.73 -1.18 -17.76
N PHE A 99 16.49 -1.26 -18.27
CA PHE A 99 16.24 -1.70 -19.64
C PHE A 99 15.32 -0.77 -20.45
N GLU A 100 14.45 0.01 -19.81
CA GLU A 100 13.53 0.94 -20.50
C GLU A 100 13.64 2.35 -19.91
N LYS A 101 13.58 3.39 -20.75
CA LYS A 101 13.48 4.79 -20.32
C LYS A 101 12.03 5.23 -20.26
N LYS A 102 11.67 6.01 -19.23
CA LYS A 102 10.38 6.67 -19.11
C LYS A 102 10.59 8.18 -19.06
N GLU A 103 9.67 8.94 -19.65
CA GLU A 103 9.64 10.41 -19.53
C GLU A 103 8.85 10.86 -18.30
N LYS A 104 7.88 10.04 -17.85
CA LYS A 104 7.02 10.29 -16.70
C LYS A 104 6.61 8.99 -16.03
N ILE A 105 6.44 9.04 -14.72
CA ILE A 105 5.84 7.96 -13.91
C ILE A 105 4.73 8.53 -13.02
N SER A 106 3.89 7.63 -12.53
CA SER A 106 2.97 7.93 -11.43
C SER A 106 3.13 6.88 -10.34
N ILE A 107 3.16 7.34 -9.11
CA ILE A 107 3.26 6.52 -7.92
C ILE A 107 1.92 6.58 -7.22
N LEU A 108 1.26 5.42 -7.13
CA LEU A 108 0.00 5.28 -6.39
C LEU A 108 0.29 5.08 -4.90
N PRO A 109 -0.62 5.50 -3.99
CA PRO A 109 -0.52 5.15 -2.59
C PRO A 109 -0.37 3.63 -2.39
N ASN A 110 0.54 3.24 -1.52
CA ASN A 110 0.72 1.87 -1.06
C ASN A 110 0.16 1.71 0.35
N THR A 111 -1.04 2.24 0.61
CA THR A 111 -1.69 2.14 1.91
C THR A 111 -3.21 2.24 1.75
N TYR A 112 -3.92 1.72 2.74
CA TYR A 112 -5.38 1.82 2.83
C TYR A 112 -5.85 3.11 3.51
N TYR A 113 -4.93 3.88 4.12
CA TYR A 113 -5.24 5.14 4.79
C TYR A 113 -4.08 6.14 4.67
N LEU A 114 -4.39 7.39 4.34
CA LEU A 114 -3.41 8.48 4.39
C LEU A 114 -3.63 9.26 5.69
N PHE A 115 -2.70 9.15 6.65
CA PHE A 115 -2.76 9.94 7.87
C PHE A 115 -2.45 11.40 7.58
N GLU A 116 -3.43 12.27 7.77
CA GLU A 116 -3.16 13.69 7.87
C GLU A 116 -2.34 14.01 9.14
N LYS A 117 -1.59 15.11 9.09
CA LYS A 117 -0.82 15.59 10.22
C LYS A 117 -1.77 15.79 11.42
N ASN A 118 -1.52 15.06 12.52
CA ASN A 118 -2.32 14.96 13.76
C ASN A 118 -3.43 13.89 13.83
N ASP A 119 -3.72 13.15 12.76
CA ASP A 119 -4.74 12.08 12.82
C ASP A 119 -4.21 10.79 13.43
N TRP A 120 -2.91 10.51 13.28
CA TRP A 120 -2.25 9.37 13.91
C TRP A 120 -2.48 9.36 15.43
N LYS A 121 -2.22 10.48 16.11
CA LYS A 121 -2.39 10.58 17.57
C LYS A 121 -3.84 10.35 18.00
N LYS A 122 -4.81 10.82 17.22
CA LYS A 122 -6.24 10.57 17.50
C LYS A 122 -6.62 9.10 17.27
N PHE A 123 -6.09 8.48 16.22
CA PHE A 123 -6.26 7.05 15.92
C PHE A 123 -5.68 6.18 17.04
N GLN A 124 -4.44 6.44 17.43
CA GLN A 124 -3.76 5.79 18.53
C GLN A 124 -4.56 5.93 19.84
N ASN A 125 -5.02 7.14 20.18
CA ASN A 125 -5.82 7.35 21.38
C ASN A 125 -7.11 6.52 21.37
N ARG A 126 -7.83 6.43 20.25
CA ARG A 126 -9.06 5.61 20.15
C ARG A 126 -8.78 4.12 20.41
N ILE A 127 -7.67 3.59 19.89
CA ILE A 127 -7.27 2.20 20.13
C ILE A 127 -6.86 2.02 21.58
N GLN A 128 -6.06 2.94 22.13
CA GLN A 128 -5.62 2.91 23.51
C GLN A 128 -6.79 2.92 24.51
N GLU A 129 -7.90 3.60 24.21
CA GLU A 129 -9.10 3.55 25.06
C GLU A 129 -9.83 2.19 24.99
N GLU A 130 -9.84 1.51 23.84
CA GLU A 130 -10.48 0.19 23.72
C GLU A 130 -9.63 -0.93 24.33
N ILE A 131 -8.30 -0.90 24.17
CA ILE A 131 -7.44 -1.95 24.74
C ILE A 131 -7.44 -1.94 26.27
N LYS A 132 -7.78 -0.83 26.92
CA LYS A 132 -7.96 -0.78 28.39
C LYS A 132 -9.10 -1.70 28.87
N LYS A 133 -10.04 -2.04 27.99
CA LYS A 133 -11.19 -2.92 28.28
C LYS A 133 -10.86 -4.40 28.05
N ILE A 134 -9.65 -4.71 27.57
CA ILE A 134 -9.20 -6.07 27.28
C ILE A 134 -8.41 -6.56 28.49
N ASP A 135 -8.86 -7.64 29.12
CA ASP A 135 -8.21 -8.23 30.29
C ASP A 135 -6.94 -9.02 29.93
N ASP A 136 -6.84 -9.51 28.70
CA ASP A 136 -5.70 -10.28 28.20
C ASP A 136 -4.49 -9.38 27.90
N GLU A 137 -3.42 -9.55 28.68
CA GLU A 137 -2.17 -8.81 28.55
C GLU A 137 -1.44 -9.08 27.22
N TYR A 138 -1.45 -10.33 26.76
CA TYR A 138 -0.79 -10.71 25.51
C TYR A 138 -1.44 -10.02 24.30
N ILE A 139 -2.78 -9.94 24.29
CA ILE A 139 -3.52 -9.23 23.25
C ILE A 139 -3.18 -7.73 23.26
N ARG A 140 -3.15 -7.10 24.44
CA ARG A 140 -2.80 -5.67 24.57
C ARG A 140 -1.40 -5.39 24.05
N ASP A 141 -0.41 -6.19 24.43
CA ASP A 141 0.96 -6.05 23.98
C ASP A 141 1.11 -6.27 22.47
N SER A 142 0.36 -7.21 21.89
CA SER A 142 0.33 -7.41 20.44
C SER A 142 -0.16 -6.16 19.72
N ILE A 143 -1.28 -5.59 20.17
CA ILE A 143 -1.84 -4.38 19.56
C ILE A 143 -0.86 -3.20 19.68
N LEU A 144 -0.18 -3.05 20.82
CA LEU A 144 0.81 -1.99 21.00
C LEU A 144 2.01 -2.13 20.06
N ARG A 145 2.48 -3.36 19.81
CA ARG A 145 3.52 -3.64 18.80
C ARG A 145 3.05 -3.29 17.41
N ASP A 146 1.83 -3.69 17.05
CA ASP A 146 1.25 -3.39 15.74
C ASP A 146 1.17 -1.87 15.51
N LEU A 147 0.76 -1.09 16.52
CA LEU A 147 0.74 0.38 16.44
C LEU A 147 2.13 0.99 16.22
N GLN A 148 3.17 0.47 16.88
CA GLN A 148 4.54 0.95 16.68
C GLN A 148 5.04 0.66 15.27
N GLU A 149 4.71 -0.50 14.71
CA GLU A 149 5.11 -0.85 13.35
C GLU A 149 4.33 -0.03 12.31
N ILE A 150 3.02 0.21 12.54
CA ILE A 150 2.22 1.07 11.67
C ILE A 150 2.74 2.52 11.70
N GLU A 151 3.15 3.04 12.86
CA GLU A 151 3.77 4.37 12.98
C GLU A 151 5.06 4.48 12.16
N LYS A 152 5.81 3.39 12.03
CA LYS A 152 7.02 3.29 11.21
C LYS A 152 6.72 3.09 9.71
N GLY A 153 5.44 3.02 9.33
CA GLY A 153 5.00 2.85 7.94
C GLY A 153 4.67 1.41 7.54
N SER A 154 4.55 0.48 8.50
CA SER A 154 4.02 -0.86 8.19
C SER A 154 2.53 -0.80 7.86
N ASN A 155 2.13 -1.44 6.77
CA ASN A 155 0.72 -1.65 6.45
C ASN A 155 0.22 -3.05 6.83
N PHE A 156 1.08 -3.89 7.41
CA PHE A 156 0.69 -5.25 7.79
C PHE A 156 -0.35 -5.22 8.91
N GLY A 157 -1.48 -5.88 8.73
CA GLY A 157 -2.54 -5.96 9.74
C GLY A 157 -3.31 -4.66 10.00
N ILE A 158 -3.02 -3.57 9.26
CA ILE A 158 -3.69 -2.27 9.46
C ILE A 158 -5.22 -2.37 9.28
N ASN A 159 -5.68 -3.33 8.47
CA ASN A 159 -7.08 -3.63 8.22
C ASN A 159 -7.86 -4.05 9.48
N TYR A 160 -7.20 -4.65 10.47
CA TYR A 160 -7.85 -4.98 11.75
C TYR A 160 -8.22 -3.74 12.57
N TYR A 161 -7.61 -2.59 12.25
CA TYR A 161 -7.83 -1.33 12.95
C TYR A 161 -8.71 -0.35 12.18
N PHE A 162 -9.28 -0.73 11.03
CA PHE A 162 -10.11 0.14 10.20
C PHE A 162 -11.28 0.82 10.95
N LYS A 163 -11.86 0.13 11.94
CA LYS A 163 -12.92 0.69 12.81
C LYS A 163 -12.49 1.94 13.61
N PHE A 164 -11.19 2.18 13.75
CA PHE A 164 -10.63 3.30 14.51
C PHE A 164 -10.24 4.50 13.67
N PHE A 165 -10.40 4.45 12.34
CA PHE A 165 -10.16 5.60 11.46
C PHE A 165 -11.37 6.55 11.47
N LYS A 166 -11.14 7.86 11.29
CA LYS A 166 -12.20 8.86 11.49
C LYS A 166 -13.02 9.07 10.21
N ASN A 167 -14.26 8.56 10.21
CA ASN A 167 -15.45 9.03 9.47
C ASN A 167 -16.64 8.21 9.98
N GLY A 168 -17.31 8.70 11.02
CA GLY A 168 -18.19 7.92 11.90
C GLY A 168 -19.43 7.29 11.26
N ARG A 169 -19.26 6.19 10.53
CA ARG A 169 -20.15 5.03 10.45
C ARG A 169 -19.28 3.78 10.32
N ILE A 170 -19.90 2.61 10.49
CA ILE A 170 -19.27 1.28 10.63
C ILE A 170 -18.24 0.95 9.50
N MET A 171 -18.25 1.68 8.38
CA MET A 171 -17.13 1.80 7.44
C MET A 171 -16.90 3.27 7.04
N PRO A 172 -15.73 3.89 7.33
CA PRO A 172 -15.38 5.24 6.91
C PRO A 172 -14.89 5.35 5.45
N PHE A 173 -14.79 4.22 4.76
CA PHE A 173 -14.14 4.06 3.47
C PHE A 173 -15.11 3.38 2.52
N PRO A 174 -15.19 3.83 1.26
CA PRO A 174 -15.93 3.07 0.29
C PRO A 174 -15.28 1.71 0.17
N THR A 175 -16.09 0.70 -0.05
CA THR A 175 -15.61 -0.64 -0.38
C THR A 175 -15.36 -0.70 -1.88
N LEU A 176 -14.73 -1.78 -2.36
CA LEU A 176 -14.61 -1.97 -3.81
C LEU A 176 -15.99 -1.94 -4.47
N ILE A 177 -17.01 -2.54 -3.86
CA ILE A 177 -18.37 -2.60 -4.44
C ILE A 177 -19.01 -1.21 -4.63
N GLU A 178 -18.69 -0.23 -3.79
CA GLU A 178 -19.19 1.14 -3.92
C GLU A 178 -18.47 1.93 -5.03
N ASN A 179 -17.29 1.49 -5.46
CA ASN A 179 -16.52 2.10 -6.55
C ASN A 179 -16.73 1.42 -7.91
N ILE A 180 -17.59 0.41 -7.97
CA ILE A 180 -17.91 -0.30 -9.20
C ILE A 180 -18.89 0.55 -10.04
N GLU A 181 -18.59 0.72 -11.35
CA GLU A 181 -19.47 1.43 -12.27
C GLU A 181 -20.86 0.77 -12.35
N GLU A 182 -21.91 1.58 -12.51
CA GLU A 182 -23.33 1.19 -12.50
C GLU A 182 -23.68 0.04 -13.46
N PHE A 183 -22.88 -0.17 -14.52
CA PHE A 183 -23.08 -1.21 -15.53
C PHE A 183 -22.24 -2.48 -15.34
N THR A 184 -21.58 -2.64 -14.19
CA THR A 184 -20.72 -3.80 -13.95
C THR A 184 -21.53 -5.04 -13.63
N LYS A 185 -21.30 -6.11 -14.39
CA LYS A 185 -21.87 -7.43 -14.10
C LYS A 185 -20.98 -8.17 -13.12
N ILE A 186 -21.53 -8.55 -11.97
CA ILE A 186 -20.86 -9.39 -10.97
C ILE A 186 -21.28 -10.83 -11.20
N PHE A 187 -20.31 -11.69 -11.52
CA PHE A 187 -20.50 -13.13 -11.56
C PHE A 187 -19.94 -13.73 -10.27
N VAL A 188 -20.73 -14.52 -9.57
CA VAL A 188 -20.30 -15.22 -8.35
C VAL A 188 -20.31 -16.71 -8.66
N GLU A 189 -19.13 -17.32 -8.65
CA GLU A 189 -18.99 -18.76 -8.74
C GLU A 189 -18.82 -19.31 -7.31
N PRO A 190 -19.82 -20.00 -6.75
CA PRO A 190 -19.67 -20.62 -5.45
C PRO A 190 -18.66 -21.76 -5.57
N ILE A 191 -17.66 -21.77 -4.69
CA ILE A 191 -16.74 -22.90 -4.59
C ILE A 191 -17.52 -24.08 -4.01
N GLU A 192 -17.64 -25.18 -4.77
CA GLU A 192 -18.14 -26.45 -4.26
C GLU A 192 -17.19 -26.97 -3.18
N ARG A 193 -17.52 -26.69 -1.93
CA ARG A 193 -16.66 -26.97 -0.76
C ARG A 193 -16.10 -28.39 -0.75
N ASP A 194 -16.94 -29.40 -0.99
CA ASP A 194 -16.55 -30.80 -0.93
C ASP A 194 -15.56 -31.19 -2.04
N LYS A 195 -15.74 -30.60 -3.24
CA LYS A 195 -14.83 -30.78 -4.37
C LYS A 195 -13.48 -30.11 -4.11
N PHE A 196 -13.50 -28.85 -3.65
CA PHE A 196 -12.30 -28.10 -3.30
C PHE A 196 -11.48 -28.80 -2.20
N LEU A 197 -12.14 -29.32 -1.15
CA LEU A 197 -11.46 -30.06 -0.07
C LEU A 197 -10.80 -31.33 -0.60
N LYS A 198 -11.48 -32.12 -1.46
CA LYS A 198 -10.88 -33.30 -2.09
C LYS A 198 -9.66 -32.97 -2.94
N GLU A 199 -9.78 -31.98 -3.84
CA GLU A 199 -8.70 -31.57 -4.73
C GLU A 199 -7.50 -31.03 -3.94
N THR A 200 -7.75 -30.27 -2.88
CA THR A 200 -6.68 -29.73 -2.01
C THR A 200 -5.98 -30.85 -1.24
N GLU A 201 -6.73 -31.81 -0.67
CA GLU A 201 -6.13 -32.97 0.01
C GLU A 201 -5.24 -33.80 -0.91
N GLU A 202 -5.61 -33.98 -2.17
CA GLU A 202 -4.81 -34.73 -3.15
C GLU A 202 -3.49 -34.02 -3.49
N ILE A 203 -3.48 -32.68 -3.50
CA ILE A 203 -2.27 -31.88 -3.73
C ILE A 203 -1.30 -31.98 -2.55
N TYR A 204 -1.80 -31.91 -1.31
CA TYR A 204 -0.95 -31.96 -0.11
C TYR A 204 -0.58 -33.38 0.35
N LYS A 205 -1.19 -34.43 -0.23
CA LYS A 205 -0.79 -35.84 -0.03
C LYS A 205 0.28 -36.31 -1.02
N ARG A 206 0.66 -35.50 -2.02
CA ARG A 206 1.78 -35.74 -2.94
C ARG A 206 3.05 -35.05 -2.45
#